data_AF-A0A2M7D8R9-F1
#
_entry.id   AF-A0A2M7D8R9-F1
#
_cell.length_a   1.000
_cell.length_b   1.000
_cell.length_c   1.000
_cell.angle_alpha   90.00
_cell.angle_beta   90.00
_cell.angle_gamma   90.00
#
_symmetry.space_group_name_H-M   'P 1'
#
loop_
_entity.id
_entity.type
_entity.pdbx_description
1 polymer ?
#
loop_
_entity_poly.entity_id
_entity_poly.type
_entity_poly.pdbx_seq_one_letter_code
_entity_poly.pdbx_strand_id
1 'polypeptide(L)'
;MIKYASLDINKIKNLLSEVQENIQALKEFSSLSFKDFSNDKKNYGLSEHHLRRALEGVLTIGTHILSRLPVKTKDYQEIILSLGKHKIVPEDFAEKNKKLASYRNRLVHMYWLVSEKEIHQIIREHLKDLEKFCQYYLKYIRKKS
;
A
#
# COMPACT_ATOMS: atom_id res chain seq x y z
N MET A 1 -9.22 -29.23 14.21
CA MET A 1 -8.01 -28.43 13.92
C MET A 1 -8.32 -27.54 12.72
N ILE A 2 -8.33 -26.21 12.88
CA ILE A 2 -8.65 -25.29 11.77
C ILE A 2 -7.48 -25.36 10.77
N LYS A 3 -7.72 -25.88 9.56
CA LYS A 3 -6.74 -25.84 8.47
C LYS A 3 -6.83 -24.47 7.80
N TYR A 4 -5.84 -23.62 8.02
CA TYR A 4 -5.69 -22.39 7.24
C TYR A 4 -5.37 -22.76 5.79
N ALA A 5 -6.06 -22.11 4.84
CA ALA A 5 -5.82 -22.32 3.41
C ALA A 5 -4.35 -22.01 3.06
N SER A 6 -3.76 -22.71 2.10
CA SER A 6 -2.39 -22.40 1.66
C SER A 6 -2.30 -20.98 1.08
N LEU A 7 -1.11 -20.40 1.11
CA LEU A 7 -0.86 -19.09 0.55
C LEU A 7 -0.90 -19.17 -0.98
N ASP A 8 -1.78 -18.39 -1.62
CA ASP A 8 -1.79 -18.26 -3.08
C ASP A 8 -0.66 -17.33 -3.53
N ILE A 9 0.46 -17.92 -3.94
CA ILE A 9 1.68 -17.22 -4.37
C ILE A 9 1.46 -16.48 -5.69
N ASN A 10 0.68 -17.04 -6.62
CA ASN A 10 0.44 -16.44 -7.93
C ASN A 10 -0.38 -15.16 -7.78
N LYS A 11 -1.43 -15.20 -6.95
CA LYS A 11 -2.20 -14.00 -6.62
C LYS A 11 -1.32 -12.89 -6.02
N ILE A 12 -0.42 -13.23 -5.09
CA ILE A 12 0.49 -12.24 -4.49
C ILE A 12 1.44 -11.66 -5.54
N LYS A 13 2.03 -12.48 -6.41
CA LYS A 13 2.92 -12.00 -7.48
C LYS A 13 2.21 -11.05 -8.44
N ASN A 14 0.98 -11.38 -8.86
CA ASN A 14 0.19 -10.53 -9.74
C ASN A 14 -0.13 -9.18 -9.09
N LEU A 15 -0.57 -9.19 -7.83
CA LEU A 15 -0.83 -7.96 -7.08
C LEU A 15 0.44 -7.14 -6.86
N LEU A 16 1.59 -7.78 -6.63
CA LEU A 16 2.87 -7.09 -6.51
C LEU A 16 3.26 -6.38 -7.80
N SER A 17 3.08 -7.02 -8.97
CA SER A 17 3.32 -6.38 -10.27
C SER A 17 2.45 -5.14 -10.42
N GLU A 18 1.15 -5.27 -10.14
CA GLU A 18 0.22 -4.14 -10.24
C GLU A 18 0.62 -2.99 -9.30
N VAL A 19 0.99 -3.29 -8.04
CA VAL A 19 1.46 -2.26 -7.10
C VAL A 19 2.72 -1.57 -7.63
N GLN A 20 3.67 -2.33 -8.17
CA GLN A 20 4.92 -1.80 -8.72
C GLN A 20 4.69 -0.91 -9.95
N GLU A 21 3.77 -1.29 -10.84
CA GLU A 21 3.36 -0.49 -11.99
C GLU A 21 2.75 0.85 -11.55
N ASN A 22 1.86 0.83 -10.56
CA ASN A 22 1.26 2.05 -10.01
C ASN A 22 2.30 2.93 -9.31
N ILE A 23 3.23 2.35 -8.54
CA ILE A 23 4.35 3.09 -7.94
C ILE A 23 5.21 3.73 -9.03
N GLN A 24 5.50 3.01 -10.11
CA GLN A 24 6.32 3.52 -11.20
C GLN A 24 5.64 4.70 -11.92
N ALA A 25 4.33 4.61 -12.17
CA ALA A 25 3.55 5.72 -12.70
C ALA A 25 3.60 6.94 -11.75
N LEU A 26 3.50 6.74 -10.43
CA LEU A 26 3.55 7.83 -9.46
C LEU A 26 4.90 8.57 -9.39
N LYS A 27 6.00 7.95 -9.85
CA LYS A 27 7.32 8.59 -9.79
C LYS A 27 7.37 9.85 -10.64
N GLU A 28 6.73 9.87 -11.80
CA GLU A 28 6.71 11.04 -12.68
C GLU A 28 6.08 12.24 -11.96
N PHE A 29 4.93 12.04 -11.32
CA PHE A 29 4.21 13.10 -10.60
C PHE A 29 4.92 13.52 -9.31
N SER A 30 5.55 12.58 -8.60
CA SER A 30 6.30 12.89 -7.38
C SER A 30 7.53 13.78 -7.63
N SER A 31 8.07 13.72 -8.87
CA SER A 31 9.24 14.51 -9.27
C SER A 31 8.91 15.97 -9.59
N LEU A 32 7.64 16.27 -9.88
CA LEU A 32 7.18 17.62 -10.21
C LEU A 32 7.25 18.57 -9.00
N SER A 33 7.46 19.86 -9.28
CA SER A 33 7.16 20.90 -8.29
C SER A 33 5.65 20.95 -8.05
N PHE A 34 5.21 21.46 -6.89
CA PHE A 34 3.77 21.59 -6.64
C PHE A 34 3.09 22.51 -7.67
N LYS A 35 3.79 23.54 -8.14
CA LYS A 35 3.30 24.45 -9.18
C LYS A 35 3.03 23.70 -10.49
N ASP A 36 3.98 22.88 -10.94
CA ASP A 36 3.84 22.12 -12.19
C ASP A 36 2.79 21.01 -12.05
N PHE A 37 2.74 20.38 -10.87
CA PHE A 37 1.73 19.39 -10.53
C PHE A 37 0.31 19.98 -10.64
N SER A 38 0.06 21.13 -10.02
CA SER A 38 -1.26 21.79 -9.99
C SER A 38 -1.64 22.46 -11.32
N ASN A 39 -0.68 22.68 -12.22
CA ASN A 39 -0.93 23.32 -13.51
C ASN A 39 -1.68 22.41 -14.51
N ASP A 40 -1.68 21.08 -14.30
CA ASP A 40 -2.50 20.14 -15.08
C ASP A 40 -3.34 19.26 -14.14
N LYS A 41 -4.66 19.40 -14.23
CA LYS A 41 -5.63 18.62 -13.44
C LYS A 41 -5.49 17.11 -13.62
N LYS A 42 -4.92 16.65 -14.74
CA LYS A 42 -4.63 15.23 -14.97
C LYS A 42 -3.62 14.69 -13.98
N ASN A 43 -2.63 15.48 -13.55
CA ASN A 43 -1.62 15.05 -12.59
C ASN A 43 -2.27 14.64 -11.27
N TYR A 44 -3.21 15.44 -10.78
CA TYR A 44 -3.99 15.10 -9.60
C TYR A 44 -4.81 13.82 -9.81
N GLY A 45 -5.63 13.75 -10.85
CA GLY A 45 -6.52 12.61 -11.09
C GLY A 45 -5.76 11.28 -11.29
N LEU A 46 -4.65 11.31 -12.03
CA LEU A 46 -3.80 10.13 -12.24
C LEU A 46 -3.05 9.74 -10.96
N SER A 47 -2.52 10.72 -10.22
CA SER A 47 -1.86 10.45 -8.93
C SER A 47 -2.82 9.85 -7.92
N GLU A 48 -4.04 10.38 -7.81
CA GLU A 48 -5.08 9.84 -6.95
C GLU A 48 -5.41 8.39 -7.32
N HIS A 49 -5.61 8.12 -8.62
CA HIS A 49 -5.89 6.79 -9.15
C HIS A 49 -4.79 5.78 -8.80
N HIS A 50 -3.55 6.09 -9.15
CA HIS A 50 -2.43 5.17 -8.96
C HIS A 50 -2.11 4.97 -7.47
N LEU A 51 -2.18 6.03 -6.64
CA LEU A 51 -1.95 5.93 -5.21
C LEU A 51 -2.99 5.01 -4.55
N ARG A 52 -4.27 5.17 -4.90
CA ARG A 52 -5.35 4.34 -4.38
C ARG A 52 -5.15 2.87 -4.73
N ARG A 53 -4.77 2.54 -5.97
CA ARG A 53 -4.51 1.15 -6.39
C ARG A 53 -3.29 0.55 -5.71
N ALA A 54 -2.20 1.31 -5.58
CA ALA A 54 -1.00 0.85 -4.88
C ALA A 54 -1.30 0.53 -3.41
N LEU A 55 -2.03 1.41 -2.71
CA LEU A 55 -2.44 1.17 -1.33
C LEU A 55 -3.37 -0.04 -1.20
N GLU A 56 -4.35 -0.18 -2.09
CA GLU A 56 -5.27 -1.32 -2.09
C GLU A 56 -4.52 -2.64 -2.29
N GLY A 57 -3.58 -2.69 -3.25
CA GLY A 57 -2.78 -3.87 -3.49
C GLY A 57 -1.92 -4.25 -2.27
N VAL A 58 -1.26 -3.28 -1.63
CA VAL A 58 -0.48 -3.51 -0.40
C VAL A 58 -1.35 -4.11 0.72
N LEU A 59 -2.53 -3.56 0.96
CA LEU A 59 -3.46 -4.03 2.00
C LEU A 59 -4.10 -5.37 1.65
N THR A 60 -4.39 -5.61 0.38
CA THR A 60 -4.95 -6.89 -0.11
C THR A 60 -3.94 -8.02 0.07
N ILE A 61 -2.67 -7.79 -0.31
CA ILE A 61 -1.60 -8.76 -0.07
C ILE A 61 -1.43 -9.00 1.43
N GLY A 62 -1.40 -7.94 2.23
CA GLY A 62 -1.30 -8.03 3.70
C GLY A 62 -2.42 -8.86 4.31
N THR A 63 -3.68 -8.58 3.95
CA THR A 63 -4.86 -9.36 4.35
C THR A 63 -4.71 -10.82 3.98
N HIS A 64 -4.32 -11.10 2.73
CA HIS A 64 -4.18 -12.46 2.25
C HIS A 64 -3.11 -13.23 3.03
N ILE A 65 -1.95 -12.62 3.32
CA ILE A 65 -0.92 -13.22 4.18
C ILE A 65 -1.45 -13.48 5.59
N LEU A 66 -2.08 -12.47 6.22
CA LEU A 66 -2.57 -12.58 7.61
C LEU A 66 -3.72 -13.56 7.77
N SER A 67 -4.54 -13.77 6.74
CA SER A 67 -5.63 -14.75 6.77
C SER A 67 -5.15 -16.20 6.95
N ARG A 68 -3.84 -16.45 6.84
CA ARG A 68 -3.20 -17.74 7.11
C ARG A 68 -2.69 -17.89 8.54
N LEU A 69 -2.89 -16.87 9.36
CA LEU A 69 -2.51 -16.83 10.76
C LEU A 69 -3.79 -16.79 11.63
N PRO A 70 -3.71 -17.18 12.91
CA PRO A 70 -4.83 -17.08 13.85
C PRO A 70 -5.09 -15.63 14.29
N VAL A 71 -5.26 -14.71 13.33
CA VAL A 71 -5.42 -13.27 13.54
C VAL A 71 -6.71 -12.80 12.88
N LYS A 72 -7.45 -11.96 13.59
CA LYS A 72 -8.54 -11.17 13.01
C LYS A 72 -8.11 -9.72 13.01
N THR A 73 -8.26 -9.07 11.87
CA THR A 73 -8.05 -7.62 11.71
C THR A 73 -9.42 -6.99 11.51
N LYS A 74 -9.67 -5.87 12.20
CA LYS A 74 -10.94 -5.13 12.17
C LYS A 74 -10.94 -4.03 11.13
N ASP A 75 -9.77 -3.46 10.87
CA ASP A 75 -9.59 -2.40 9.89
C ASP A 75 -8.22 -2.50 9.19
N TYR A 76 -7.98 -1.59 8.25
CA TYR A 76 -6.75 -1.57 7.49
C TYR A 76 -5.51 -1.15 8.29
N GLN A 77 -5.65 -0.36 9.37
CA GLN A 77 -4.52 -0.04 10.23
C GLN A 77 -4.07 -1.28 11.00
N GLU A 78 -5.03 -2.06 11.51
CA GLU A 78 -4.77 -3.33 12.18
C GLU A 78 -4.08 -4.34 11.26
N ILE A 79 -4.33 -4.31 9.94
CA ILE A 79 -3.55 -5.11 8.97
C ILE A 79 -2.08 -4.74 9.06
N ILE A 80 -1.73 -3.46 8.90
CA ILE A 80 -0.32 -3.02 8.88
C ILE A 80 0.36 -3.37 10.21
N LEU A 81 -0.29 -3.09 11.33
CA LEU A 81 0.24 -3.42 12.65
C LEU A 81 0.41 -4.93 12.86
N SER A 82 -0.54 -5.74 12.38
CA SER A 82 -0.46 -7.20 12.48
C SER A 82 0.68 -7.77 11.64
N LEU A 83 0.98 -7.19 10.46
CA LEU A 83 2.15 -7.56 9.68
C LEU A 83 3.46 -7.36 10.47
N GLY A 84 3.54 -6.28 11.26
CA GLY A 84 4.66 -6.00 12.16
C GLY A 84 4.76 -7.03 13.30
N LYS A 85 3.65 -7.24 14.03
CA LYS A 85 3.58 -8.20 15.14
C LYS A 85 3.98 -9.62 14.74
N HIS A 86 3.64 -10.03 13.52
CA HIS A 86 3.99 -11.35 12.97
C HIS A 86 5.29 -11.37 12.16
N LYS A 87 6.11 -10.31 12.25
CA LYS A 87 7.45 -10.20 11.65
C LYS A 87 7.47 -10.39 10.12
N ILE A 88 6.36 -10.09 9.45
CA ILE A 88 6.29 -10.04 7.98
C ILE A 88 6.95 -8.76 7.47
N VAL A 89 6.74 -7.67 8.19
CA VAL A 89 7.50 -6.41 8.05
C VAL A 89 8.15 -6.06 9.41
N PRO A 90 9.18 -5.20 9.44
CA PRO A 90 9.69 -4.67 10.71
C PRO A 90 8.60 -3.94 11.51
N GLU A 91 8.61 -4.08 12.83
CA GLU A 91 7.56 -3.55 13.70
C GLU A 91 7.55 -2.01 13.74
N ASP A 92 8.73 -1.40 13.77
CA ASP A 92 8.93 0.05 13.64
C ASP A 92 8.41 0.58 12.30
N PHE A 93 8.64 -0.17 11.22
CA PHE A 93 8.11 0.14 9.90
C PHE A 93 6.58 0.06 9.86
N ALA A 94 5.98 -0.96 10.48
CA ALA A 94 4.53 -1.08 10.59
C ALA A 94 3.94 0.10 11.38
N GLU A 95 4.54 0.45 12.53
CA GLU A 95 4.07 1.54 13.39
C GLU A 95 4.14 2.90 12.67
N LYS A 96 5.24 3.18 11.97
CA LYS A 96 5.39 4.39 11.12
C LYS A 96 4.30 4.46 10.05
N ASN A 97 3.98 3.32 9.42
CA ASN A 97 3.15 3.27 8.23
C ASN A 97 1.68 2.92 8.49
N LYS A 98 1.26 2.71 9.75
CA LYS A 98 -0.13 2.35 10.07
C LYS A 98 -1.17 3.34 9.52
N LYS A 99 -0.80 4.62 9.39
CA LYS A 99 -1.68 5.65 8.82
C LYS A 99 -1.80 5.57 7.29
N LEU A 100 -0.90 4.89 6.56
CA LEU A 100 -1.04 4.66 5.11
C LEU A 100 -2.33 3.92 4.76
N ALA A 101 -2.72 2.97 5.62
CA ALA A 101 -4.01 2.31 5.53
C ALA A 101 -5.21 3.27 5.56
N SER A 102 -5.11 4.35 6.35
CA SER A 102 -6.19 5.34 6.48
C SER A 102 -6.34 6.20 5.23
N TYR A 103 -5.25 6.45 4.50
CA TYR A 103 -5.30 7.20 3.24
C TYR A 103 -6.09 6.44 2.18
N ARG A 104 -5.96 5.12 2.09
CA ARG A 104 -6.81 4.31 1.20
C ARG A 104 -8.29 4.60 1.46
N ASN A 105 -8.72 4.59 2.72
CA ASN A 105 -10.11 4.86 3.08
C ASN A 105 -10.54 6.29 2.72
N ARG A 106 -9.66 7.27 2.92
CA ARG A 106 -9.93 8.67 2.55
C ARG A 106 -10.11 8.84 1.04
N LEU A 107 -9.26 8.20 0.23
CA LEU A 107 -9.34 8.23 -1.23
C LEU A 107 -10.58 7.54 -1.83
N VAL A 108 -11.39 6.85 -1.01
CA VAL A 108 -12.62 6.18 -1.46
C VAL A 108 -13.86 6.83 -0.84
N HIS A 109 -13.85 7.03 0.48
CA HIS A 109 -15.03 7.43 1.24
C HIS A 109 -15.06 8.90 1.60
N MET A 110 -13.96 9.65 1.38
CA MET A 110 -13.85 11.07 1.69
C MET A 110 -13.04 11.80 0.61
N TYR A 111 -13.11 11.31 -0.65
CA TYR A 111 -12.26 11.81 -1.73
C TYR A 111 -12.48 13.31 -2.00
N TRP A 112 -13.68 13.83 -1.75
CA TRP A 112 -14.01 15.26 -1.87
C TRP A 112 -13.28 16.16 -0.86
N LEU A 113 -12.66 15.58 0.18
CA LEU A 113 -11.83 16.30 1.15
C LEU A 113 -10.33 16.20 0.85
N VAL A 114 -9.93 15.43 -0.17
CA VAL A 114 -8.53 15.22 -0.52
C VAL A 114 -8.11 16.32 -1.50
N SER A 115 -7.08 17.09 -1.13
CA SER A 115 -6.59 18.20 -1.96
C SER A 115 -5.41 17.78 -2.85
N GLU A 116 -5.18 18.54 -3.93
CA GLU A 116 -4.01 18.35 -4.80
C GLU A 116 -2.69 18.40 -4.03
N LYS A 117 -2.58 19.35 -3.10
CA LYS A 117 -1.41 19.52 -2.24
C LYS A 117 -1.17 18.30 -1.37
N GLU A 118 -2.25 17.74 -0.82
CA GLU A 118 -2.17 16.54 0.00
C GLU A 118 -1.70 15.33 -0.81
N ILE A 119 -2.26 15.08 -1.99
CA ILE A 119 -1.81 13.99 -2.88
C ILE A 119 -0.34 14.16 -3.24
N HIS A 120 0.06 15.36 -3.68
CA HIS A 120 1.44 15.65 -4.05
C HIS A 120 2.43 15.41 -2.90
N GLN A 121 2.03 15.78 -1.68
CA GLN A 121 2.83 15.50 -0.48
C GLN A 121 2.95 14.00 -0.21
N ILE A 122 1.84 13.26 -0.21
CA ILE A 122 1.84 11.82 0.09
C ILE A 122 2.71 11.05 -0.89
N ILE A 123 2.59 11.31 -2.19
CA ILE A 123 3.37 10.58 -3.20
C ILE A 123 4.87 10.90 -3.06
N ARG A 124 5.25 12.11 -2.65
CA ARG A 124 6.66 12.46 -2.41
C ARG A 124 7.24 11.80 -1.16
N GLU A 125 6.45 11.71 -0.10
CA GLU A 125 6.92 11.24 1.21
C GLU A 125 6.87 9.71 1.34
N HIS A 126 5.87 9.06 0.74
CA HIS A 126 5.51 7.68 1.05
C HIS A 126 5.68 6.66 -0.08
N LEU A 127 6.06 7.06 -1.30
CA LEU A 127 6.32 6.10 -2.38
C LEU A 127 7.37 5.05 -1.98
N LYS A 128 8.43 5.49 -1.30
CA LYS A 128 9.48 4.58 -0.80
C LYS A 128 8.96 3.60 0.25
N ASP A 129 7.96 3.99 1.03
CA ASP A 129 7.35 3.08 2.01
C ASP A 129 6.51 2.01 1.28
N LEU A 130 5.78 2.36 0.21
CA LEU A 130 5.07 1.38 -0.63
C LEU A 130 6.05 0.38 -1.31
N GLU A 131 7.17 0.87 -1.83
CA GLU A 131 8.23 0.01 -2.38
C GLU A 131 8.78 -0.97 -1.34
N LYS A 132 8.98 -0.51 -0.10
CA LYS A 132 9.43 -1.36 1.01
C LYS A 132 8.42 -2.45 1.35
N PHE A 133 7.11 -2.15 1.36
CA PHE A 133 6.09 -3.20 1.52
C PHE A 133 6.24 -4.30 0.47
N CYS A 134 6.41 -3.95 -0.81
CA CYS A 134 6.63 -4.92 -1.89
C CYS A 134 7.86 -5.80 -1.61
N GLN A 135 8.98 -5.18 -1.18
CA GLN A 135 10.21 -5.90 -0.86
C GLN A 135 10.02 -6.88 0.31
N TYR A 136 9.33 -6.46 1.37
CA TYR A 136 9.06 -7.33 2.51
C TYR A 136 8.15 -8.50 2.14
N TYR A 137 7.10 -8.26 1.35
CA TYR A 137 6.23 -9.33 0.86
C TYR A 137 6.98 -10.33 -0.03
N LEU A 138 7.81 -9.84 -0.97
CA LEU A 138 8.68 -10.70 -1.80
C LEU A 138 9.63 -11.56 -0.95
N LYS A 139 10.26 -10.95 0.06
CA LYS A 139 11.14 -11.67 0.99
C LYS A 139 10.39 -12.72 1.79
N TYR A 140 9.16 -12.41 2.23
CA TYR A 140 8.32 -13.32 2.99
C TYR A 140 7.91 -14.54 2.17
N ILE A 141 7.42 -14.35 0.94
CA ILE A 141 6.96 -15.47 0.10
C ILE A 141 8.10 -16.35 -0.40
N ARG A 142 9.31 -15.80 -0.61
CA ARG A 142 10.50 -16.59 -0.99
C ARG A 142 10.94 -17.58 0.08
N LYS A 143 10.71 -17.28 1.37
CA LYS A 143 11.00 -18.20 2.48
C LYS A 143 9.97 -19.33 2.63
N LYS A 144 8.86 -19.25 1.90
CA LYS A 144 7.72 -20.17 1.97
C LYS A 144 7.55 -20.98 0.68
N SER A 145 8.32 -20.67 -0.36
CA SER A 145 8.51 -21.47 -1.58
C SER A 145 9.62 -22.47 -1.32
#